data_AF-A0A1F5AXC4-F1
#
_entry.id   AF-A0A1F5AXC4-F1
#
_cell.length_a   1.000
_cell.length_b   1.000
_cell.length_c   1.000
_cell.angle_alpha   90.00
_cell.angle_beta   90.00
_cell.angle_gamma   90.00
#
_symmetry.space_group_name_H-M   'P 1'
#
loop_
_entity.id
_entity.type
_entity.pdbx_description
1 polymer ?
#
loop_
_entity_poly.entity_id
_entity_poly.type
_entity_poly.pdbx_seq_one_letter_code
_entity_poly.pdbx_strand_id
1 'polypeptide(L)'
;MRGRKKSVVLLLWANYILLGVNWGMSVRAYLKLPGRMALWLSLWRPAPIIVDKSLRFFVYPVLQTIVFFAGLALAGKFFISASDSEDLANLKAEVSYLELIFSSLLFIHFQTSLIFLSFGMGSGVNGFYLAVIVAVLVMLIPYYHIRRRILSR
;
A
#
# COMPACT_ATOMS: atom_id res chain seq x y z
N MET A 1 17.88 7.23 19.40
CA MET A 1 16.97 6.17 18.88
C MET A 1 17.06 4.90 19.75
N ARG A 2 16.97 5.00 21.08
CA ARG A 2 16.91 3.83 21.97
C ARG A 2 15.45 3.34 22.02
N GLY A 3 15.22 2.05 21.76
CA GLY A 3 13.95 1.37 22.05
C GLY A 3 12.99 1.03 20.90
N ARG A 4 13.44 0.98 19.63
CA ARG A 4 12.58 0.54 18.52
C ARG A 4 12.78 -0.96 18.26
N LYS A 5 11.72 -1.76 18.42
CA LYS A 5 11.80 -3.22 18.18
C LYS A 5 12.27 -3.52 16.76
N LYS A 6 13.03 -4.61 16.59
CA LYS A 6 13.53 -5.05 15.27
C LYS A 6 12.40 -5.25 14.27
N SER A 7 11.23 -5.71 14.72
CA SER A 7 9.99 -5.85 13.94
C SER A 7 9.56 -4.52 13.31
N VAL A 8 9.51 -3.45 14.08
CA VAL A 8 9.11 -2.11 13.61
C VAL A 8 10.07 -1.60 12.53
N VAL A 9 11.38 -1.79 12.72
CA VAL A 9 12.39 -1.41 11.72
C VAL A 9 12.25 -2.22 10.44
N LEU A 10 12.03 -3.54 10.57
CA LEU A 10 11.79 -4.42 9.42
C LEU A 10 10.54 -4.00 8.63
N LEU A 11 9.43 -3.70 9.32
CA LEU A 11 8.18 -3.26 8.68
C LEU A 11 8.36 -1.92 7.96
N LEU A 12 9.14 -1.00 8.53
CA LEU A 12 9.46 0.27 7.85
C LEU A 12 10.24 0.02 6.56
N TRP A 13 11.28 -0.81 6.60
CA TRP A 13 12.04 -1.18 5.40
C TRP A 13 11.19 -1.90 4.36
N ALA A 14 10.30 -2.80 4.79
CA ALA A 14 9.37 -3.48 3.88
C ALA A 14 8.50 -2.47 3.12
N ASN A 15 8.01 -1.42 3.78
CA ASN A 15 7.26 -0.37 3.09
C ASN A 15 8.10 0.37 2.03
N TYR A 16 9.35 0.72 2.34
CA TYR A 16 10.25 1.35 1.37
C TYR A 16 10.53 0.43 0.17
N ILE A 17 10.74 -0.87 0.42
CA ILE A 17 10.91 -1.87 -0.63
C ILE A 17 9.66 -1.93 -1.51
N LEU A 18 8.46 -2.00 -0.93
CA LEU A 18 7.21 -2.04 -1.69
C LEU A 18 6.99 -0.77 -2.54
N LEU A 19 7.33 0.41 -2.01
CA LEU A 19 7.31 1.65 -2.77
C LEU A 19 8.28 1.59 -3.96
N GLY A 20 9.51 1.13 -3.73
CA GLY A 20 10.52 0.95 -4.76
C GLY A 20 10.12 -0.07 -5.83
N VAL A 21 9.51 -1.20 -5.42
CA VAL A 21 8.98 -2.22 -6.32
C VAL A 21 7.90 -1.66 -7.21
N ASN A 22 6.93 -0.90 -6.67
CA ASN A 22 5.86 -0.32 -7.48
C ASN A 22 6.40 0.66 -8.53
N TRP A 23 7.32 1.55 -8.12
CA TRP A 23 7.97 2.48 -9.04
C TRP A 23 8.81 1.77 -10.09
N GLY A 24 9.66 0.82 -9.67
CA GLY A 24 10.52 0.05 -10.58
C GLY A 24 9.72 -0.74 -11.61
N MET A 25 8.64 -1.40 -11.18
CA MET A 25 7.71 -2.10 -12.07
C MET A 25 7.02 -1.12 -13.03
N SER A 26 6.55 0.02 -12.53
CA SER A 26 5.85 1.01 -13.36
C SER A 26 6.75 1.61 -14.43
N VAL A 27 7.97 2.01 -14.09
CA VAL A 27 8.94 2.53 -15.06
C VAL A 27 9.26 1.47 -16.11
N ARG A 28 9.57 0.24 -15.67
CA ARG A 28 9.89 -0.87 -16.58
C ARG A 28 8.72 -1.21 -17.51
N ALA A 29 7.49 -1.23 -16.99
CA ALA A 29 6.30 -1.47 -17.78
C ALA A 29 6.05 -0.33 -18.77
N TYR A 30 6.16 0.93 -18.33
CA TYR A 30 5.92 2.11 -19.16
C TYR A 30 6.81 2.14 -20.41
N LEU A 31 8.09 1.74 -20.28
CA LEU A 31 9.00 1.64 -21.42
C LEU A 31 8.51 0.65 -22.49
N LYS A 32 7.78 -0.40 -22.08
CA LYS A 32 7.28 -1.46 -22.95
C LYS A 32 5.80 -1.36 -23.26
N LEU A 33 5.09 -0.37 -22.70
CA LEU A 33 3.65 -0.21 -22.90
C LEU A 33 3.32 0.03 -24.39
N PRO A 34 2.25 -0.60 -24.91
CA PRO A 34 1.74 -0.33 -26.24
C PRO A 34 1.24 1.11 -26.37
N GLY A 35 1.01 1.55 -27.62
CA GLY A 35 0.56 2.91 -27.93
C GLY A 35 -0.79 3.28 -27.28
N ARG A 36 -1.63 2.27 -27.02
CA ARG A 36 -2.87 2.38 -26.23
C ARG A 36 -2.69 1.62 -24.92
N MET A 37 -3.10 2.22 -23.81
CA MET A 37 -2.95 1.66 -22.48
C MET A 37 -4.23 1.83 -21.65
N ALA A 38 -4.45 0.93 -20.71
CA ALA A 38 -5.48 1.10 -19.70
C ALA A 38 -5.01 2.14 -18.68
N LEU A 39 -5.84 3.16 -18.42
CA LEU A 39 -5.52 4.22 -17.45
C LEU A 39 -6.20 4.01 -16.11
N TRP A 40 -7.46 3.58 -16.13
CA TRP A 40 -8.31 3.52 -14.95
C TRP A 40 -9.11 2.24 -14.92
N LEU A 41 -9.06 1.60 -13.76
CA LEU A 41 -9.89 0.46 -13.41
C LEU A 41 -11.16 1.00 -12.78
N SER A 42 -12.26 1.01 -13.53
CA SER A 42 -13.54 1.27 -12.91
C SER A 42 -13.95 0.04 -12.10
N LEU A 43 -14.20 0.21 -10.81
CA LEU A 43 -14.83 -0.82 -9.98
C LEU A 43 -16.32 -1.01 -10.34
N TRP A 44 -16.89 -0.09 -11.12
CA TRP A 44 -18.32 -0.01 -11.43
C TRP A 44 -18.64 -0.24 -12.91
N ARG A 45 -17.63 -0.12 -13.80
CA ARG A 45 -17.79 -0.36 -15.24
C ARG A 45 -16.91 -1.53 -15.67
N PRO A 46 -17.43 -2.46 -16.49
CA PRO A 46 -16.68 -3.62 -16.94
C PRO A 46 -15.57 -3.27 -17.94
N ALA A 47 -15.63 -2.12 -18.61
CA ALA A 47 -14.62 -1.71 -19.60
C ALA A 47 -13.58 -0.75 -18.98
N PRO A 48 -12.28 -1.05 -19.08
CA PRO A 48 -11.23 -0.13 -18.67
C PRO A 48 -11.19 1.10 -19.59
N ILE A 49 -10.80 2.24 -19.04
CA ILE A 49 -10.60 3.45 -19.86
C ILE A 49 -9.29 3.30 -20.61
N ILE A 50 -9.38 3.03 -21.91
CA ILE A 50 -8.23 2.92 -22.81
C ILE A 50 -7.90 4.31 -23.34
N VAL A 51 -6.64 4.71 -23.22
CA VAL A 51 -6.13 6.01 -23.67
C VAL A 51 -4.80 5.83 -24.40
N ASP A 52 -4.37 6.87 -25.12
CA ASP A 52 -3.03 6.89 -25.68
C ASP A 52 -1.97 6.98 -24.58
N LYS A 53 -0.82 6.36 -24.86
CA LYS A 53 0.33 6.30 -23.95
C LYS A 53 0.68 7.69 -23.44
N SER A 54 0.65 7.84 -22.12
CA SER A 54 0.90 9.12 -21.47
C SER A 54 1.43 8.93 -20.05
N LEU A 55 2.01 9.99 -19.48
CA LEU A 55 2.54 9.98 -18.11
C LEU A 55 1.45 9.81 -17.04
N ARG A 56 0.16 9.91 -17.41
CA ARG A 56 -0.96 9.64 -16.51
C ARG A 56 -0.97 8.18 -16.00
N PHE A 57 -0.24 7.28 -16.66
CA PHE A 57 0.04 5.93 -16.16
C PHE A 57 0.67 5.89 -14.76
N PHE A 58 1.40 6.94 -14.37
CA PHE A 58 2.07 7.03 -13.08
C PHE A 58 1.18 7.53 -11.93
N VAL A 59 -0.13 7.72 -12.15
CA VAL A 59 -1.06 8.17 -11.10
C VAL A 59 -1.04 7.24 -9.88
N TYR A 60 -1.09 5.91 -10.05
CA TYR A 60 -1.08 4.99 -8.91
C TYR A 60 0.25 5.00 -8.13
N PRO A 61 1.44 4.94 -8.76
CA PRO A 61 2.72 5.12 -8.05
C PRO A 61 2.83 6.46 -7.31
N VAL A 62 2.36 7.55 -7.91
CA VAL A 62 2.35 8.87 -7.27
C VAL A 62 1.40 8.89 -6.08
N LEU A 63 0.18 8.39 -6.23
CA LEU A 63 -0.78 8.28 -5.12
C LEU A 63 -0.25 7.39 -4.00
N GLN A 64 0.38 6.25 -4.32
CA GLN A 64 1.03 5.42 -3.30
C GLN A 64 2.10 6.20 -2.54
N THR A 65 2.91 6.98 -3.24
CA THR A 65 3.97 7.81 -2.64
C THR A 65 3.38 8.83 -1.67
N ILE A 66 2.29 9.50 -2.07
CA ILE A 66 1.55 10.44 -1.22
C ILE A 66 0.99 9.73 0.01
N VAL A 67 0.29 8.61 -0.17
CA VAL A 67 -0.27 7.82 0.95
C VAL A 67 0.83 7.33 1.89
N PHE A 68 1.96 6.88 1.35
CA PHE A 68 3.11 6.43 2.14
C PHE A 68 3.65 7.53 3.03
N PHE A 69 3.99 8.70 2.48
CA PHE A 69 4.54 9.80 3.26
C PHE A 69 3.51 10.44 4.20
N ALA A 70 2.25 10.57 3.76
CA ALA A 70 1.16 11.00 4.64
C ALA A 70 0.98 10.04 5.81
N GLY A 71 0.97 8.73 5.55
CA GLY A 71 0.86 7.70 6.58
C GLY A 71 2.02 7.72 7.56
N LEU A 72 3.26 7.88 7.09
CA LEU A 72 4.42 8.03 7.98
C LEU A 72 4.31 9.28 8.86
N ALA A 73 3.90 10.41 8.29
CA ALA A 73 3.72 11.65 9.03
C ALA A 73 2.60 11.54 10.07
N LEU A 74 1.48 10.91 9.71
CA LEU A 74 0.35 10.68 10.61
C LEU A 74 0.71 9.70 11.74
N ALA A 75 1.42 8.62 11.42
CA ALA A 75 1.91 7.64 12.41
C ALA A 75 2.81 8.32 13.45
N GLY A 76 3.73 9.18 13.00
CA GLY A 76 4.65 9.90 13.88
C GLY A 76 4.01 11.02 14.69
N LYS A 77 3.05 11.77 14.12
CA LYS A 77 2.49 12.98 14.74
C LYS A 77 1.25 12.71 15.62
N PHE A 78 0.38 11.80 15.20
CA PHE A 78 -0.93 11.62 15.84
C PHE A 78 -1.07 10.29 16.58
N PHE A 79 -0.35 9.26 16.15
CA PHE A 79 -0.46 7.93 16.76
C PHE A 79 0.58 7.71 17.86
N ILE A 80 1.85 7.97 17.60
CA ILE A 80 2.95 7.71 18.53
C ILE A 80 3.18 8.95 19.41
N SER A 81 2.73 8.91 20.67
CA SER A 81 2.97 9.98 21.63
C SER A 81 4.30 9.77 22.36
N ALA A 82 5.00 10.86 22.68
CA ALA A 82 6.17 10.82 23.56
C ALA A 82 5.84 10.37 24.99
N SER A 83 4.56 10.44 25.38
CA SER A 83 4.05 9.97 26.67
C SER A 83 3.69 8.47 26.68
N ASP A 84 3.71 7.79 25.53
CA ASP A 84 3.38 6.37 25.46
C ASP A 84 4.51 5.53 26.09
N SER A 85 4.15 4.40 26.70
CA SER A 85 5.17 3.39 27.06
C SER A 85 5.86 2.87 25.81
N GLU A 86 7.11 2.44 25.93
CA GLU A 86 7.91 1.94 24.80
C GLU A 86 7.19 0.80 24.05
N ASP A 87 6.53 -0.11 24.77
CA ASP A 87 5.77 -1.20 24.18
C ASP A 87 4.52 -0.72 23.42
N LEU A 88 3.80 0.27 23.95
CA LEU A 88 2.63 0.83 23.29
C LEU A 88 3.03 1.62 22.03
N ALA A 89 4.10 2.42 22.11
CA ALA A 89 4.66 3.15 20.98
C ALA A 89 5.11 2.18 19.86
N ASN A 90 5.78 1.08 20.22
CA ASN A 90 6.15 0.04 19.28
C ASN A 90 4.93 -0.65 18.66
N LEU A 91 3.91 -1.02 19.44
CA LEU A 91 2.68 -1.63 18.91
C LEU A 91 1.96 -0.71 17.91
N LYS A 92 1.82 0.58 18.24
CA LYS A 92 1.21 1.58 17.34
C LYS A 92 2.00 1.71 16.05
N ALA A 93 3.34 1.71 16.12
CA ALA A 93 4.19 1.73 14.94
C ALA A 93 4.04 0.46 14.08
N GLU A 94 4.01 -0.73 14.71
CA GLU A 94 3.79 -1.99 13.99
C GLU A 94 2.47 -2.00 13.22
N VAL A 95 1.36 -1.60 13.86
CA VAL A 95 0.05 -1.55 13.21
C VAL A 95 0.03 -0.52 12.09
N SER A 96 0.56 0.69 12.33
CA SER A 96 0.62 1.74 11.29
C SER A 96 1.42 1.29 10.07
N TYR A 97 2.57 0.61 10.27
CA TYR A 97 3.39 0.12 9.17
C TYR A 97 2.78 -1.08 8.46
N LEU A 98 2.02 -1.94 9.16
CA LEU A 98 1.23 -3.00 8.53
C LEU A 98 0.13 -2.41 7.66
N GLU A 99 -0.62 -1.41 8.14
CA GLU A 99 -1.64 -0.72 7.35
C GLU A 99 -1.05 -0.12 6.08
N LEU A 100 0.15 0.49 6.15
CA LEU A 100 0.85 1.02 4.99
C LEU A 100 1.33 -0.09 4.02
N ILE A 101 1.73 -1.25 4.53
CA ILE A 101 2.09 -2.42 3.69
C ILE A 101 0.88 -2.86 2.89
N PHE A 102 -0.26 -3.10 3.54
CA PHE A 102 -1.47 -3.55 2.86
C PHE A 102 -2.01 -2.49 1.90
N SER A 103 -1.95 -1.21 2.27
CA SER A 103 -2.27 -0.11 1.36
C SER A 103 -1.34 -0.10 0.14
N SER A 104 -0.04 -0.32 0.32
CA SER A 104 0.93 -0.44 -0.78
C SER A 104 0.61 -1.62 -1.70
N LEU A 105 0.19 -2.76 -1.15
CA LEU A 105 -0.24 -3.91 -1.94
C LEU A 105 -1.47 -3.60 -2.80
N LEU A 106 -2.41 -2.77 -2.33
CA LEU A 106 -3.54 -2.30 -3.14
C LEU A 106 -3.07 -1.49 -4.36
N PHE A 107 -2.15 -0.54 -4.16
CA PHE A 107 -1.61 0.26 -5.26
C PHE A 107 -0.84 -0.60 -6.27
N ILE A 108 0.00 -1.52 -5.77
CA ILE A 108 0.71 -2.48 -6.61
C ILE A 108 -0.28 -3.34 -7.40
N HIS A 109 -1.36 -3.79 -6.77
CA HIS A 109 -2.37 -4.60 -7.44
C HIS A 109 -3.05 -3.84 -8.57
N PHE A 110 -3.55 -2.63 -8.30
CA PHE A 110 -4.19 -1.81 -9.33
C PHE A 110 -3.22 -1.50 -10.48
N GLN A 111 -1.98 -1.16 -10.17
CA GLN A 111 -0.97 -0.87 -11.19
C GLN A 111 -0.65 -2.10 -12.04
N THR A 112 -0.47 -3.27 -11.42
CA THR A 112 -0.21 -4.53 -12.13
C THR A 112 -1.39 -4.93 -13.01
N SER A 113 -2.62 -4.75 -12.52
CA SER A 113 -3.84 -4.98 -13.30
C SER A 113 -3.93 -4.07 -14.52
N LEU A 114 -3.57 -2.79 -14.41
CA LEU A 114 -3.50 -1.88 -15.56
C LEU A 114 -2.43 -2.31 -16.57
N ILE A 115 -1.27 -2.74 -16.08
CA ILE A 115 -0.20 -3.27 -16.93
C ILE A 115 -0.72 -4.47 -17.73
N PHE A 116 -1.31 -5.47 -17.06
CA PHE A 116 -1.82 -6.66 -17.72
C PHE A 116 -2.95 -6.36 -18.71
N LEU A 117 -3.87 -5.46 -18.37
CA LEU A 117 -4.92 -5.01 -19.30
C LEU A 117 -4.32 -4.33 -20.53
N SER A 118 -3.30 -3.50 -20.34
CA SER A 118 -2.64 -2.79 -21.45
C SER A 118 -1.96 -3.76 -22.43
N PHE A 119 -1.44 -4.89 -21.93
CA PHE A 119 -0.86 -5.94 -22.76
C PHE A 119 -1.88 -6.99 -23.26
N GLY A 120 -3.16 -6.87 -22.89
CA GLY A 120 -4.18 -7.89 -23.22
C GLY A 120 -3.93 -9.24 -22.56
N MET A 121 -3.15 -9.29 -21.48
CA MET A 121 -2.70 -10.53 -20.82
C MET A 121 -3.56 -10.93 -19.61
N GLY A 122 -4.60 -10.17 -19.26
CA GLY A 122 -5.40 -10.47 -18.07
C GLY A 122 -6.74 -9.75 -18.05
N SER A 123 -7.62 -10.20 -17.17
CA SER A 123 -9.00 -9.71 -17.00
C SER A 123 -9.13 -8.45 -16.12
N GLY A 124 -8.01 -7.86 -15.68
CA GLY A 124 -8.01 -6.66 -14.83
C GLY A 124 -7.78 -6.96 -13.35
N VAL A 125 -8.64 -6.42 -12.48
CA VAL A 125 -8.52 -6.56 -11.02
C VAL A 125 -8.89 -7.97 -10.58
N ASN A 126 -8.05 -8.60 -9.74
CA ASN A 126 -8.40 -9.86 -9.11
C ASN A 126 -9.25 -9.56 -7.87
N GLY A 127 -10.58 -9.74 -8.00
CA GLY A 127 -11.54 -9.42 -6.95
C GLY A 127 -11.32 -10.20 -5.65
N PHE A 128 -10.90 -11.47 -5.74
CA PHE A 128 -10.59 -12.27 -4.55
C PHE A 128 -9.38 -11.71 -3.81
N TYR A 129 -8.29 -11.41 -4.52
CA TYR A 129 -7.09 -10.81 -3.92
C TYR A 129 -7.39 -9.46 -3.27
N LEU A 130 -8.17 -8.61 -3.95
CA LEU A 130 -8.61 -7.33 -3.40
C LEU A 130 -9.43 -7.51 -2.12
N ALA A 131 -10.40 -8.44 -2.13
CA ALA A 131 -11.23 -8.74 -0.96
C ALA A 131 -10.40 -9.23 0.23
N VAL A 132 -9.38 -10.07 -0.03
CA VAL A 132 -8.45 -10.55 1.01
C VAL A 132 -7.66 -9.39 1.62
N ILE A 133 -7.10 -8.47 0.81
CA ILE A 133 -6.38 -7.32 1.37
C ILE A 133 -7.30 -6.46 2.25
N VAL A 134 -8.52 -6.17 1.77
CA VAL A 134 -9.50 -5.40 2.54
C VAL A 134 -9.87 -6.11 3.84
N ALA A 135 -10.11 -7.42 3.80
CA ALA A 135 -10.40 -8.20 5.00
C ALA A 135 -9.25 -8.14 6.01
N VAL A 136 -8.00 -8.24 5.56
CA VAL A 136 -6.84 -8.15 6.44
C VAL A 136 -6.71 -6.75 7.04
N LEU A 137 -6.92 -5.68 6.27
CA LEU A 137 -6.95 -4.30 6.79
C LEU A 137 -8.00 -4.15 7.90
N VAL A 138 -9.20 -4.69 7.71
CA VAL A 138 -10.26 -4.67 8.73
C VAL A 138 -9.85 -5.48 9.96
N MET A 139 -9.18 -6.63 9.79
CA MET A 139 -8.68 -7.46 10.91
C MET A 139 -7.57 -6.79 11.73
N LEU A 140 -6.87 -5.77 11.22
CA LEU A 140 -5.87 -5.05 12.01
C LEU A 140 -6.48 -4.28 13.19
N ILE A 141 -7.75 -3.84 13.06
CA ILE A 141 -8.49 -3.13 14.12
C ILE A 141 -8.66 -4.02 15.38
N PRO A 142 -9.30 -5.20 15.32
CA PRO A 142 -9.43 -6.06 16.49
C PRO A 142 -8.07 -6.55 16.99
N TYR A 143 -7.11 -6.82 16.10
CA TYR A 143 -5.74 -7.19 16.49
C TYR A 143 -5.08 -6.11 17.37
N TYR A 144 -5.17 -4.84 16.98
CA TYR A 144 -4.65 -3.72 17.77
C TYR A 144 -5.29 -3.66 19.15
N HIS A 145 -6.63 -3.75 19.22
CA HIS A 145 -7.34 -3.68 20.49
C HIS A 145 -6.97 -4.82 21.45
N ILE A 146 -6.85 -6.05 20.94
CA ILE A 146 -6.46 -7.22 21.74
C ILE A 146 -5.04 -7.03 22.29
N ARG A 147 -4.07 -6.69 21.42
CA ARG A 147 -2.68 -6.46 21.81
C ARG A 147 -2.54 -5.33 22.83
N ARG A 148 -3.26 -4.22 22.63
CA ARG A 148 -3.24 -3.07 23.54
C ARG A 148 -3.70 -3.46 24.94
N ARG A 149 -4.77 -4.26 25.06
CA ARG A 149 -5.28 -4.75 26.37
C ARG A 149 -4.28 -5.65 27.09
N ILE A 150 -3.50 -6.45 26.35
CA ILE A 150 -2.48 -7.33 26.93
C ILE A 150 -1.32 -6.50 27.49
N LEU A 151 -0.90 -5.45 26.78
CA LEU A 151 0.23 -4.58 27.19
C LEU A 151 -0.14 -3.57 28.29
N SER A 152 -1.43 -3.33 28.53
CA SER A 152 -1.91 -2.42 29.58
C SER A 152 -2.26 -3.15 30.90
N ARG A 153 -1.96 -4.44 31.00
CA ARG A 153 -2.05 -5.22 32.23
C ARG A 153 -0.67 -5.33 32.86
#